data_AF-A0A246PYQ3-F1
#
_entry.id   AF-A0A246PYQ3-F1
#
_cell.length_a   1.000
_cell.length_b   1.000
_cell.length_c   1.000
_cell.angle_alpha   90.00
_cell.angle_beta   90.00
_cell.angle_gamma   90.00
#
_symmetry.space_group_name_H-M   'P 1'
#
loop_
_entity.id
_entity.type
_entity.pdbx_description
1 polymer ?
#
loop_
_entity_poly.entity_id
_entity_poly.type
_entity_poly.pdbx_seq_one_letter_code
_entity_poly.pdbx_strand_id
1 'polypeptide(L)'
;MEIISTHRQNIVGGIAMHTTLDGEPIRTYAVVSAPDLNAIAQIVPPEEVEAGGEIHATAVTDVDSAESQVLDVLDNLNPNDIAVFLCANEAAYAAALALLALSDEQDGGLH
;
A
#
# COMPACT_ATOMS: atom_id res chain seq x y z
N MET A 1 3.79 -16.51 4.45
CA MET A 1 3.79 -15.05 4.52
C MET A 1 2.45 -14.64 5.07
N GLU A 2 2.45 -14.04 6.25
CA GLU A 2 1.25 -13.48 6.85
C GLU A 2 1.28 -11.98 6.57
N ILE A 3 0.30 -11.52 5.80
CA ILE A 3 0.16 -10.11 5.42
C ILE A 3 -1.14 -9.64 6.05
N ILE A 4 -1.06 -8.67 6.95
CA ILE A 4 -2.23 -8.10 7.60
C ILE A 4 -2.19 -6.60 7.38
N SER A 5 -3.10 -6.08 6.56
CA SER A 5 -3.20 -4.64 6.34
C SER A 5 -4.35 -4.06 7.13
N THR A 6 -4.07 -2.99 7.85
CA THR A 6 -5.06 -2.21 8.60
C THR A 6 -5.17 -0.83 7.98
N HIS A 7 -6.39 -0.44 7.61
CA HIS A 7 -6.66 0.90 7.14
C HIS A 7 -6.30 1.94 8.23
N ARG A 8 -5.48 2.93 7.88
CA ARG A 8 -5.07 4.01 8.78
C ARG A 8 -5.84 5.29 8.53
N GLN A 9 -5.89 5.72 7.27
CA GLN A 9 -6.50 6.98 6.88
C GLN A 9 -6.74 7.05 5.37
N ASN A 10 -7.83 7.70 4.95
CA ASN A 10 -8.05 8.06 3.56
C ASN A 10 -7.13 9.22 3.15
N ILE A 11 -6.47 9.07 2.00
CA ILE A 11 -5.63 10.10 1.38
C ILE A 11 -6.23 10.52 0.04
N VAL A 12 -5.71 11.60 -0.54
CA VAL A 12 -6.18 12.05 -1.86
C VAL A 12 -5.84 10.99 -2.91
N GLY A 13 -6.87 10.42 -3.53
CA GLY A 13 -6.72 9.39 -4.56
C GLY A 13 -6.53 7.97 -4.02
N GLY A 14 -6.66 7.72 -2.71
CA GLY A 14 -6.53 6.35 -2.17
C GLY A 14 -6.59 6.24 -0.67
N ILE A 15 -5.88 5.25 -0.12
CA ILE A 15 -5.83 4.97 1.31
C ILE A 15 -4.40 4.70 1.78
N ALA A 16 -4.08 5.25 2.95
CA ALA A 16 -2.91 4.90 3.73
C ALA A 16 -3.28 3.75 4.66
N MET A 17 -2.41 2.75 4.70
CA MET A 17 -2.58 1.52 5.44
C MET A 17 -1.30 1.21 6.19
N HIS A 18 -1.46 0.45 7.26
CA HIS A 18 -0.36 -0.15 7.98
C HIS A 18 -0.40 -1.64 7.71
N THR A 19 0.63 -2.16 7.07
CA THR A 19 0.72 -3.59 6.77
C THR A 19 1.73 -4.22 7.71
N THR A 20 1.38 -5.34 8.31
CA THR A 20 2.28 -6.16 9.09
C THR A 20 2.64 -7.36 8.24
N LEU A 21 3.92 -7.51 7.92
CA LEU A 21 4.48 -8.63 7.14
C LEU A 21 5.23 -9.55 8.10
N ASP A 22 4.71 -10.76 8.36
CA ASP A 22 5.35 -11.74 9.28
C ASP A 22 5.72 -11.15 10.67
N GLY A 23 4.94 -10.18 11.16
CA GLY A 23 5.17 -9.47 12.43
C GLY A 23 5.98 -8.18 12.33
N GLU A 24 6.45 -7.84 11.13
CA GLU A 24 7.22 -6.63 10.85
C GLU A 24 6.30 -5.51 10.33
N PRO A 25 6.22 -4.37 11.02
CA PRO A 25 5.36 -3.27 10.62
C PRO A 25 5.98 -2.48 9.46
N ILE A 26 5.23 -2.40 8.36
CA ILE A 26 5.52 -1.58 7.19
C ILE A 26 4.37 -0.63 6.91
N ARG A 27 4.63 0.41 6.12
CA ARG A 27 3.62 1.38 5.71
C ARG A 27 3.28 1.14 4.26
N THR A 28 1.99 1.09 3.96
CA THR A 28 1.52 0.79 2.61
C THR A 28 0.52 1.83 2.18
N TYR A 29 0.66 2.31 0.96
CA TYR A 29 -0.21 3.32 0.37
C TYR A 29 -0.74 2.75 -0.93
N ALA A 30 -2.06 2.65 -1.05
CA ALA A 30 -2.69 2.24 -2.29
C ALA A 30 -3.47 3.43 -2.84
N VAL A 31 -3.20 3.82 -4.09
CA VAL A 31 -3.89 4.94 -4.74
C VAL A 31 -4.32 4.57 -6.15
N VAL A 32 -5.48 5.08 -6.57
CA VAL A 32 -5.93 5.03 -7.96
C VAL A 32 -5.46 6.32 -8.63
N SER A 33 -4.41 6.23 -9.42
CA SER A 33 -3.84 7.38 -10.13
C SER A 33 -3.07 6.92 -11.37
N ALA A 34 -2.77 7.86 -12.26
CA ALA A 34 -1.78 7.59 -13.29
C ALA A 34 -0.49 7.05 -12.62
N PRO A 35 0.21 6.07 -13.24
CA PRO A 35 1.46 5.54 -12.72
C PRO A 35 2.58 6.57 -12.83
N ASP A 36 2.48 7.60 -11.98
CA ASP A 36 3.27 8.82 -12.04
C ASP A 36 4.06 8.94 -10.73
N LEU A 37 5.37 8.75 -10.82
CA LEU A 37 6.26 8.79 -9.66
C LEU A 37 6.25 10.16 -8.97
N ASN A 38 5.87 11.22 -9.70
CA ASN A 38 5.77 12.56 -9.15
C ASN A 38 4.63 12.67 -8.11
N ALA A 39 3.59 11.83 -8.25
CA ALA A 39 2.49 11.77 -7.29
C ALA A 39 2.94 11.22 -5.93
N ILE A 40 3.99 10.40 -5.88
CA ILE A 40 4.49 9.78 -4.64
C ILE A 40 4.88 10.84 -3.61
N ALA A 41 5.53 11.92 -4.05
CA ALA A 41 5.92 13.03 -3.16
C ALA A 41 4.72 13.79 -2.57
N GLN A 42 3.53 13.62 -3.14
CA GLN A 42 2.28 14.20 -2.64
C GLN A 42 1.50 13.21 -1.76
N ILE A 43 1.78 11.92 -1.90
CA ILE A 43 1.13 10.81 -1.19
C ILE A 43 1.87 10.50 0.11
N VAL A 44 3.20 10.35 0.02
CA VAL A 44 4.07 10.02 1.14
C VAL A 44 4.54 11.33 1.78
N PRO A 45 4.16 11.62 3.03
CA PRO A 45 4.62 12.82 3.69
C PRO A 45 6.13 12.73 3.97
N PRO A 46 6.86 13.85 3.89
CA PRO A 46 8.31 13.85 4.04
C PRO A 46 8.76 13.33 5.40
N GLU A 47 7.95 13.51 6.44
CA GLU A 47 8.22 13.00 7.80
C GLU A 47 8.43 11.48 7.85
N GLU A 48 7.75 10.72 6.99
CA GLU A 48 7.87 9.26 6.93
C GLU A 48 9.19 8.83 6.28
N VAL A 49 9.65 9.59 5.29
CA VAL A 49 10.94 9.40 4.62
C VAL A 49 12.08 9.81 5.57
N GLU A 50 11.88 10.91 6.29
CA GLU A 50 12.83 11.40 7.30
C GLU A 50 12.91 10.48 8.53
N ALA A 51 11.86 9.70 8.83
CA ALA A 51 11.86 8.66 9.85
C ALA A 51 12.75 7.45 9.51
N GLY A 52 13.33 7.42 8.30
CA GLY A 52 14.31 6.43 7.87
C GLY A 52 13.74 5.27 7.06
N GLY A 53 12.50 5.38 6.56
CA GLY A 53 11.92 4.40 5.65
C GLY A 53 12.26 4.70 4.19
N GLU A 54 12.66 3.68 3.43
CA GLU A 54 12.81 3.76 1.98
C GLU A 54 11.45 3.66 1.30
N ILE A 55 11.27 4.42 0.22
CA ILE A 55 10.01 4.42 -0.54
C ILE A 55 10.14 3.44 -1.70
N HIS A 56 9.41 2.34 -1.63
CA HIS A 56 9.27 1.36 -2.70
C HIS A 56 7.93 1.57 -3.38
N ALA A 57 7.97 2.16 -4.57
CA ALA A 57 6.76 2.40 -5.35
C ALA A 57 6.70 1.47 -6.56
N THR A 58 5.51 0.95 -6.85
CA THR A 58 5.23 0.18 -8.06
C THR A 58 3.94 0.62 -8.72
N ALA A 59 3.90 0.50 -10.04
CA ALA A 59 2.78 0.88 -10.88
C ALA A 59 1.98 -0.35 -11.30
N VAL A 60 0.79 -0.51 -10.75
CA VAL A 60 -0.10 -1.62 -11.08
C VAL A 60 -1.04 -1.21 -12.21
N THR A 61 -0.70 -1.61 -13.44
CA THR A 61 -1.52 -1.27 -14.61
C THR A 61 -2.72 -2.20 -14.79
N ASP A 62 -2.56 -3.47 -14.41
CA ASP A 62 -3.50 -4.55 -14.68
C ASP A 62 -3.60 -5.52 -13.50
N VAL A 63 -4.75 -6.18 -13.37
CA VAL A 63 -5.03 -7.15 -12.30
C VAL A 63 -4.09 -8.36 -12.36
N ASP A 64 -3.76 -8.81 -13.57
CA ASP A 64 -2.91 -9.98 -13.78
C ASP A 64 -1.47 -9.75 -13.27
N SER A 65 -0.97 -8.51 -13.44
CA SER A 65 0.34 -8.09 -12.94
C SER A 65 0.31 -7.55 -11.51
N ALA A 66 -0.87 -7.36 -10.91
CA ALA A 66 -1.01 -6.84 -9.56
C ALA A 66 -0.37 -7.76 -8.53
N GLU A 67 -0.62 -9.07 -8.62
CA GLU A 67 -0.06 -10.04 -7.69
C GLU A 67 1.46 -10.04 -7.69
N SER A 68 2.07 -10.23 -8.86
CA SER A 68 3.52 -10.28 -8.96
C SER A 68 4.17 -8.96 -8.54
N GLN A 69 3.63 -7.81 -8.93
CA GLN A 69 4.21 -6.52 -8.58
C GLN A 69 4.05 -6.16 -7.10
N VAL A 70 2.91 -6.48 -6.50
CA VAL A 70 2.69 -6.25 -5.07
C VAL A 70 3.61 -7.14 -4.26
N LEU A 71 3.66 -8.45 -4.56
CA LEU A 71 4.50 -9.40 -3.85
C LEU A 71 6.00 -9.08 -4.03
N ASP A 72 6.44 -8.70 -5.22
CA ASP A 72 7.84 -8.35 -5.48
C ASP A 72 8.30 -7.13 -4.65
N VAL A 73 7.43 -6.12 -4.53
CA VAL A 73 7.69 -4.98 -3.64
C VAL A 73 7.71 -5.44 -2.19
N LEU A 74 6.70 -6.20 -1.74
CA LEU A 74 6.62 -6.65 -0.35
C LEU A 74 7.81 -7.53 0.06
N ASP A 75 8.33 -8.35 -0.84
CA ASP A 75 9.52 -9.20 -0.62
C ASP A 75 10.82 -8.38 -0.53
N ASN A 76 10.87 -7.22 -1.19
CA ASN A 76 12.01 -6.29 -1.15
C ASN A 76 11.95 -5.25 -0.02
N LEU A 77 10.84 -5.17 0.73
CA LEU A 77 10.69 -4.18 1.82
C LEU A 77 11.42 -4.63 3.08
N ASN A 78 12.02 -3.65 3.76
CA ASN A 78 12.56 -3.82 5.11
C ASN A 78 11.55 -3.33 6.16
N PRO A 79 11.71 -3.76 7.42
CA PRO A 79 10.95 -3.17 8.53
C PRO A 79 11.13 -1.66 8.56
N ASN A 80 10.01 -0.93 8.64
CA ASN A 80 9.87 0.53 8.53
C ASN A 80 9.86 1.14 7.13
N ASP A 81 10.01 0.35 6.06
CA ASP A 81 9.87 0.87 4.71
C ASP A 81 8.42 1.20 4.34
N ILE A 82 8.30 1.94 3.24
CA ILE A 82 7.07 2.51 2.72
C ILE A 82 6.81 1.92 1.33
N ALA A 83 5.76 1.11 1.21
CA ALA A 83 5.27 0.61 -0.06
C ALA A 83 4.22 1.56 -0.65
N VAL A 84 4.33 1.91 -1.93
CA VAL A 84 3.35 2.74 -2.64
C VAL A 84 2.88 2.02 -3.91
N PHE A 85 1.59 1.71 -3.95
CA PHE A 85 0.95 1.03 -5.06
C PHE A 85 0.13 2.03 -5.88
N LEU A 86 0.70 2.44 -7.02
CA LEU A 86 0.06 3.33 -7.98
C LEU A 86 -0.79 2.50 -8.95
N CYS A 87 -2.09 2.42 -8.69
CA CYS A 87 -3.00 1.61 -9.48
C CYS A 87 -3.59 2.44 -10.63
N ALA A 88 -3.42 1.99 -11.87
CA ALA A 88 -3.89 2.71 -13.05
C ALA A 88 -5.43 2.72 -13.18
N ASN A 89 -6.11 1.74 -12.56
CA ASN A 89 -7.55 1.61 -12.58
C ASN A 89 -8.09 0.96 -11.28
N GLU A 90 -9.40 1.05 -11.09
CA GLU A 90 -10.07 0.49 -9.90
C GLU A 90 -9.96 -1.03 -9.79
N ALA A 91 -9.86 -1.76 -10.90
CA ALA A 91 -9.73 -3.21 -10.88
C ALA A 91 -8.35 -3.63 -10.34
N ALA A 92 -7.28 -3.01 -10.83
CA ALA A 92 -5.91 -3.17 -10.33
C ALA A 92 -5.81 -2.81 -8.84
N TYR A 93 -6.48 -1.73 -8.44
CA TYR A 93 -6.56 -1.30 -7.05
C TYR A 93 -7.24 -2.32 -6.15
N ALA A 94 -8.43 -2.80 -6.55
CA ALA A 94 -9.14 -3.83 -5.80
C ALA A 94 -8.32 -5.12 -5.67
N ALA A 95 -7.61 -5.52 -6.74
CA ALA A 95 -6.72 -6.67 -6.71
C ALA A 95 -5.55 -6.47 -5.73
N ALA A 96 -4.89 -5.31 -5.76
CA ALA A 96 -3.81 -4.98 -4.83
C ALA A 96 -4.28 -5.01 -3.36
N LEU A 97 -5.45 -4.44 -3.06
CA LEU A 97 -6.02 -4.46 -1.71
C LEU A 97 -6.37 -5.87 -1.24
N ALA A 98 -6.91 -6.71 -2.13
CA ALA A 98 -7.24 -8.10 -1.81
C ALA A 98 -5.98 -8.91 -1.44
N LEU A 99 -4.85 -8.65 -2.11
CA LEU A 99 -3.56 -9.30 -1.83
C LEU A 99 -2.96 -8.83 -0.51
N LEU A 100 -3.12 -7.55 -0.20
CA LEU A 100 -2.71 -6.97 1.07
C LEU A 100 -3.57 -7.45 2.25
N ALA A 101 -4.58 -8.30 1.99
CA ALA A 101 -5.54 -8.78 2.95
C ALA A 101 -6.08 -7.62 3.81
N LEU A 102 -6.40 -6.51 3.16
CA LEU A 102 -7.01 -5.37 3.83
C LEU A 102 -8.38 -5.82 4.36
N SER A 103 -8.42 -6.10 5.66
CA SER A 103 -9.68 -6.19 6.38
C SER A 103 -10.19 -4.77 6.52
N ASP A 104 -11.26 -4.44 5.81
CA ASP A 104 -12.05 -3.25 6.09
C ASP A 104 -12.75 -3.50 7.44
N GLU A 105 -12.01 -3.36 8.54
CA GLU A 105 -12.60 -3.22 9.87
C GLU A 105 -13.16 -1.78 9.95
N GLN A 106 -14.13 -1.49 9.09
CA GLN A 106 -15.18 -0.53 9.36
C GLN A 106 -16.38 -1.26 9.98
N ASP A 107 -16.13 -2.24 10.87
CA ASP A 107 -17.14 -2.65 11.84
C ASP A 107 -17.01 -1.78 13.08
N GLY A 108 -17.66 -0.63 13.02
CA GLY A 108 -17.92 0.18 14.19
C GLY A 108 -18.86 -0.55 15.14
N GLY A 109 -18.32 -1.33 16.07
CA GLY A 109 -18.89 -1.55 17.39
C GLY A 109 -20.16 -2.41 17.52
N LEU A 110 -20.12 -3.18 18.61
CA LEU A 110 -21.24 -3.69 19.43
C LEU A 110 -21.71 -5.13 19.18
N HIS A 111 -21.06 -6.09 19.84
CA HIS A 111 -21.75 -7.01 20.76
C HIS A 111 -20.82 -7.52 21.87
#